data_AF-A0A1L8MZT9-F1
#
_entry.id   AF-A0A1L8MZT9-F1
#
_cell.length_a   1.000
_cell.length_b   1.000
_cell.length_c   1.000
_cell.angle_alpha   90.00
_cell.angle_beta   90.00
_cell.angle_gamma   90.00
#
_symmetry.space_group_name_H-M   'P 1'
#
loop_
_entity.id
_entity.type
_entity.pdbx_description
1 polymer ?
#
loop_
_entity_poly.entity_id
_entity_poly.type
_entity_poly.pdbx_seq_one_letter_code
_entity_poly.pdbx_strand_id
1 'polypeptide(L)'
;MSTIDKFQADTLRIIKHDRADNNGNYSGLRASKAVANYFEKKTEGLASLPQSITNFWLKKYIETSSNIEQEPTEKNVYWLVKVLALLQGEFEPDMDFSKADWKELATMTNYEAEDLPLEILSDLMGEFTSRKII
;
A
#
# COMPACT_ATOMS: atom_id res chain seq x y z
N MET A 1 14.43 -11.56 -8.94
CA MET A 1 13.50 -10.42 -8.79
C MET A 1 12.60 -10.78 -7.63
N SER A 2 12.66 -10.02 -6.54
CA SER A 2 11.83 -10.27 -5.36
C SER A 2 10.34 -10.04 -5.67
N THR A 3 9.45 -10.46 -4.77
CA THR A 3 8.01 -10.17 -4.89
C THR A 3 7.76 -8.66 -4.92
N ILE A 4 8.53 -7.92 -4.13
CA ILE A 4 8.53 -6.45 -4.04
C ILE A 4 8.96 -5.79 -5.35
N ASP A 5 10.07 -6.22 -5.95
CA ASP A 5 10.55 -5.71 -7.24
C ASP A 5 9.50 -5.92 -8.33
N LYS A 6 8.86 -7.11 -8.34
CA LYS A 6 7.83 -7.46 -9.30
C LYS A 6 6.60 -6.58 -9.10
N PHE A 7 6.16 -6.39 -7.86
CA PHE A 7 5.02 -5.53 -7.54
C PHE A 7 5.25 -4.09 -7.99
N GLN A 8 6.45 -3.53 -7.75
CA GLN A 8 6.81 -2.20 -8.20
C GLN A 8 6.80 -2.10 -9.74
N ALA A 9 7.42 -3.05 -10.42
CA ALA A 9 7.45 -3.07 -11.88
C ALA A 9 6.04 -3.18 -12.50
N ASP A 10 5.18 -4.04 -11.96
CA ASP A 10 3.79 -4.20 -12.41
C ASP A 10 2.97 -2.94 -12.15
N THR A 11 3.16 -2.30 -10.99
CA THR A 11 2.50 -1.03 -10.66
C THR A 11 2.85 0.07 -11.65
N LEU A 12 4.12 0.20 -12.03
CA LEU A 12 4.56 1.15 -13.06
C LEU A 12 3.96 0.83 -14.44
N ARG A 13 3.76 -0.45 -14.77
CA ARG A 13 3.06 -0.85 -16.01
C ARG A 13 1.59 -0.45 -15.96
N ILE A 14 0.89 -0.70 -14.85
CA ILE A 14 -0.51 -0.31 -14.66
C ILE A 14 -0.69 1.20 -14.91
N ILE A 15 0.15 2.03 -14.30
CA ILE A 15 0.09 3.49 -14.45
C ILE A 15 0.32 3.90 -15.91
N LYS A 16 1.33 3.32 -16.58
CA LYS A 16 1.62 3.62 -18.00
C LYS A 16 0.47 3.21 -18.91
N HIS A 17 -0.16 2.07 -18.63
CA HIS A 17 -1.23 1.52 -19.45
C HIS A 17 -2.54 2.29 -19.30
N ASP A 18 -2.77 3.00 -18.19
CA ASP A 18 -3.98 3.82 -18.02
C ASP A 18 -4.23 4.75 -19.21
N ARG A 19 -3.19 5.41 -19.73
CA ARG A 19 -3.34 6.27 -20.92
C ARG A 19 -3.67 5.46 -22.19
N ALA A 20 -2.99 4.34 -22.41
CA ALA A 20 -3.16 3.52 -23.60
C ALA A 20 -4.57 2.90 -23.66
N ASP A 21 -5.07 2.44 -22.52
CA ASP A 21 -6.36 1.76 -22.39
C ASP A 21 -7.54 2.74 -22.41
N ASN A 22 -7.30 4.05 -22.29
CA ASN A 22 -8.33 5.09 -22.21
C ASN A 22 -8.21 6.14 -23.33
N ASN A 23 -7.89 5.70 -24.56
CA ASN A 23 -7.85 6.55 -25.76
C ASN A 23 -6.93 7.77 -25.64
N GLY A 24 -5.80 7.63 -24.93
CA GLY A 24 -4.86 8.73 -24.70
C GLY A 24 -5.20 9.64 -23.52
N ASN A 25 -6.33 9.43 -22.85
CA ASN A 25 -6.74 10.22 -21.68
C ASN A 25 -6.27 9.56 -20.39
N TYR A 26 -5.16 10.06 -19.84
CA TYR A 26 -4.71 9.67 -18.51
C TYR A 26 -5.64 10.23 -17.44
N SER A 27 -5.89 9.48 -16.37
CA SER A 27 -6.52 9.99 -15.15
C SER A 27 -5.77 9.46 -13.94
N GLY A 28 -5.20 10.36 -13.15
CA GLY A 28 -4.37 9.92 -12.03
C GLY A 28 -5.15 9.22 -10.92
N LEU A 29 -6.41 9.61 -10.69
CA LEU A 29 -7.29 8.90 -9.76
C LEU A 29 -7.62 7.48 -10.25
N ARG A 30 -7.89 7.31 -11.55
CA ARG A 30 -8.19 5.99 -12.12
C ARG A 30 -6.97 5.08 -12.09
N ALA A 31 -5.80 5.59 -12.46
CA ALA A 31 -4.54 4.88 -12.34
C ALA A 31 -4.26 4.49 -10.88
N SER A 32 -4.45 5.40 -9.93
CA SER A 32 -4.27 5.13 -8.49
C SER A 32 -5.22 4.04 -7.99
N LYS A 33 -6.50 4.06 -8.38
CA LYS A 33 -7.46 3.01 -8.05
C LYS A 33 -7.07 1.65 -8.66
N ALA A 34 -6.55 1.64 -9.87
CA ALA A 34 -6.05 0.41 -10.49
C ALA A 34 -4.85 -0.18 -9.72
N VAL A 35 -3.95 0.68 -9.23
CA VAL A 35 -2.83 0.27 -8.36
C VAL A 35 -3.32 -0.26 -7.02
N ALA A 36 -4.26 0.42 -6.36
CA ALA A 36 -4.90 -0.05 -5.13
C ALA A 36 -5.54 -1.44 -5.32
N ASN A 37 -6.34 -1.62 -6.36
CA ASN A 37 -6.96 -2.90 -6.69
C ASN A 37 -5.91 -4.00 -6.95
N TYR A 38 -4.76 -3.64 -7.54
CA TYR A 38 -3.67 -4.59 -7.74
C TYR A 38 -3.00 -5.00 -6.42
N PHE A 39 -2.78 -4.05 -5.52
CA PHE A 39 -2.27 -4.31 -4.17
C PHE A 39 -3.19 -5.24 -3.38
N GLU A 40 -4.50 -4.97 -3.37
CA GLU A 40 -5.49 -5.81 -2.69
C GLU A 40 -5.48 -7.25 -3.20
N LYS A 41 -5.41 -7.44 -4.52
CA LYS A 41 -5.27 -8.78 -5.13
C LYS A 41 -3.98 -9.49 -4.75
N LYS A 42 -2.90 -8.76 -4.48
CA LYS A 42 -1.61 -9.32 -4.07
C LYS A 42 -1.54 -9.70 -2.60
N THR A 43 -2.44 -9.14 -1.81
CA THR A 43 -2.53 -9.33 -0.37
C THR A 43 -3.86 -9.99 0.00
N GLU A 44 -4.43 -10.74 -0.94
CA GLU A 44 -5.65 -11.52 -0.74
C GLU A 44 -5.42 -12.53 0.40
N GLY A 45 -6.44 -12.70 1.24
CA GLY A 45 -6.37 -13.56 2.43
C GLY A 45 -6.02 -12.84 3.73
N LEU A 46 -5.82 -11.52 3.70
CA LEU A 46 -5.55 -10.70 4.90
C LEU A 46 -6.81 -9.95 5.38
N ALA A 47 -7.97 -10.63 5.37
CA ALA A 47 -9.26 -10.04 5.73
C ALA A 47 -9.52 -8.71 4.99
N SER A 48 -10.05 -7.69 5.66
CA SER A 48 -10.29 -6.36 5.06
C SER A 48 -9.11 -5.40 5.23
N LEU A 49 -7.99 -5.86 5.82
CA LEU A 49 -6.80 -5.02 6.06
C LEU A 49 -6.25 -4.39 4.77
N PRO A 50 -6.06 -5.12 3.64
CA PRO A 50 -5.61 -4.51 2.39
C PRO A 50 -6.49 -3.37 1.91
N GLN A 51 -7.82 -3.53 2.02
CA GLN A 51 -8.78 -2.52 1.61
C GLN A 51 -8.72 -1.29 2.52
N SER A 52 -8.56 -1.48 3.83
CA SER A 52 -8.36 -0.37 4.77
C SER A 52 -7.09 0.41 4.45
N ILE A 53 -5.99 -0.29 4.15
CA ILE A 53 -4.71 0.30 3.74
C ILE A 53 -4.84 1.10 2.45
N THR A 54 -5.44 0.53 1.40
CA THR A 54 -5.57 1.23 0.11
C THR A 54 -6.51 2.41 0.18
N ASN A 55 -7.58 2.32 0.97
CA ASN A 55 -8.47 3.45 1.26
C ASN A 55 -7.75 4.59 1.98
N PHE A 56 -6.93 4.26 2.99
CA PHE A 56 -6.09 5.24 3.66
C PHE A 56 -5.10 5.89 2.67
N TRP A 57 -4.43 5.07 1.85
CA TRP A 57 -3.46 5.54 0.87
C TRP A 57 -4.09 6.48 -0.18
N LEU A 58 -5.24 6.09 -0.75
CA LEU A 58 -6.01 6.91 -1.69
C LEU A 58 -6.38 8.25 -1.05
N LYS A 59 -7.02 8.22 0.13
CA LYS A 59 -7.49 9.44 0.80
C LYS A 59 -6.33 10.36 1.19
N LYS A 60 -5.25 9.79 1.75
CA LYS A 60 -4.17 10.59 2.34
C LYS A 60 -3.17 11.12 1.32
N TYR A 61 -2.83 10.33 0.31
CA TYR A 61 -1.73 10.65 -0.61
C TYR A 61 -2.16 10.98 -2.03
N ILE A 62 -3.38 10.59 -2.43
CA ILE A 62 -3.86 10.78 -3.80
C ILE A 62 -4.92 11.90 -3.84
N GLU A 63 -6.01 11.75 -3.10
CA GLU A 63 -7.17 12.64 -3.17
C GLU A 63 -6.89 14.04 -2.60
N THR A 64 -5.88 14.18 -1.73
CA THR A 64 -5.43 15.46 -1.18
C THR A 64 -4.37 16.15 -2.04
N SER A 65 -3.92 15.52 -3.13
CA SER A 65 -2.88 16.06 -4.00
C SER A 65 -3.37 17.31 -4.71
N SER A 66 -2.52 18.33 -4.77
CA SER A 66 -2.78 19.55 -5.55
C SER A 66 -2.71 19.31 -7.07
N ASN A 67 -2.20 18.16 -7.49
CA ASN A 67 -2.08 17.78 -8.90
C ASN A 67 -2.49 16.31 -9.12
N ILE A 68 -3.78 16.03 -8.93
CA ILE A 68 -4.34 14.68 -9.04
C ILE A 68 -4.06 14.00 -10.39
N GLU A 69 -3.88 14.77 -11.47
CA GLU A 69 -3.60 14.24 -12.81
C GLU A 69 -2.16 13.75 -13.00
N GLN A 70 -1.28 13.96 -12.01
CA GLN A 70 0.07 13.38 -11.97
C GLN A 70 0.19 12.25 -10.94
N GLU A 71 -0.89 11.91 -10.27
CA GLU A 71 -0.92 10.80 -9.31
C GLU A 71 -1.12 9.44 -9.99
N PRO A 72 -0.69 8.31 -9.39
CA PRO A 72 0.15 8.26 -8.21
C PRO A 72 1.61 8.57 -8.57
N THR A 73 2.27 9.44 -7.81
CA THR A 73 3.71 9.67 -7.93
C THR A 73 4.54 8.43 -7.56
N GLU A 74 5.82 8.39 -7.95
CA GLU A 74 6.75 7.31 -7.55
C GLU A 74 6.84 7.16 -6.03
N LYS A 75 6.80 8.26 -5.27
CA LYS A 75 6.78 8.23 -3.80
C LYS A 75 5.50 7.57 -3.27
N ASN A 76 4.36 7.84 -3.89
CA ASN A 76 3.09 7.25 -3.49
C ASN A 76 3.05 5.76 -3.80
N VAL A 77 3.59 5.34 -4.95
CA VAL A 77 3.79 3.92 -5.27
C VAL A 77 4.74 3.25 -4.27
N TYR A 78 5.89 3.89 -3.97
CA TYR A 78 6.87 3.34 -3.03
C TYR A 78 6.28 3.18 -1.61
N TRP A 79 5.31 4.00 -1.22
CA TRP A 79 4.59 3.79 0.03
C TRP A 79 3.89 2.43 0.08
N LEU A 80 3.15 2.05 -0.97
CA LEU A 80 2.51 0.73 -1.06
C LEU A 80 3.52 -0.41 -1.16
N VAL A 81 4.65 -0.18 -1.83
CA VAL A 81 5.76 -1.16 -1.89
C VAL A 81 6.27 -1.49 -0.48
N LYS A 82 6.50 -0.47 0.35
CA LYS A 82 6.89 -0.65 1.75
C LYS A 82 5.83 -1.40 2.56
N VAL A 83 4.55 -1.12 2.33
CA VAL A 83 3.48 -1.83 3.05
C VAL A 83 3.44 -3.30 2.62
N LEU A 84 3.61 -3.60 1.33
CA LEU A 84 3.69 -4.98 0.87
C LEU A 84 4.87 -5.71 1.53
N ALA A 85 6.04 -5.06 1.59
CA ALA A 85 7.22 -5.59 2.27
C ALA A 85 6.94 -5.87 3.76
N LEU A 86 6.24 -4.96 4.44
CA LEU A 86 5.79 -5.16 5.82
C LEU A 86 4.88 -6.38 5.97
N LEU A 87 3.86 -6.51 5.12
CA LEU A 87 2.90 -7.62 5.18
C LEU A 87 3.51 -8.98 4.82
N GLN A 88 4.65 -8.99 4.13
CA GLN A 88 5.37 -10.20 3.72
C GLN A 88 6.56 -10.54 4.62
N GLY A 89 6.83 -9.74 5.66
CA GLY A 89 8.02 -9.91 6.51
C GLY A 89 9.34 -9.58 5.80
N GLU A 90 9.28 -8.91 4.64
CA GLU A 90 10.43 -8.46 3.84
C GLU A 90 10.78 -6.98 4.13
N PHE A 91 10.40 -6.45 5.30
CA PHE A 91 10.56 -5.03 5.64
C PHE A 91 12.02 -4.70 5.99
N GLU A 92 12.65 -3.86 5.17
CA GLU A 92 14.06 -3.50 5.35
C GLU A 92 14.23 -2.24 6.23
N PRO A 93 15.38 -2.07 6.93
CA PRO A 93 15.60 -0.92 7.83
C PRO A 93 15.56 0.46 7.16
N ASP A 94 15.80 0.55 5.86
CA ASP A 94 15.71 1.79 5.07
C ASP A 94 14.29 2.07 4.55
N MET A 95 13.39 1.09 4.66
CA MET A 95 11.96 1.24 4.50
C MET A 95 11.40 1.75 5.83
N ASP A 96 11.04 3.02 5.91
CA ASP A 96 10.38 3.56 7.11
C ASP A 96 9.16 4.40 6.75
N PHE A 97 8.19 4.44 7.65
CA PHE A 97 6.99 5.26 7.54
C PHE A 97 7.06 6.44 8.51
N SER A 98 6.23 7.46 8.26
CA SER A 98 6.07 8.50 9.26
C SER A 98 5.41 7.92 10.51
N LYS A 99 5.65 8.53 11.67
CA LYS A 99 5.01 8.12 12.94
C LYS A 99 3.48 8.09 12.83
N ALA A 100 2.88 8.97 12.03
CA ALA A 100 1.44 9.01 11.82
C ALA A 100 0.96 7.80 11.00
N ASP A 101 1.72 7.41 9.98
CA ASP A 101 1.38 6.25 9.14
C ASP A 101 1.52 4.95 9.91
N TRP A 102 2.59 4.82 10.72
CA TRP A 102 2.76 3.67 11.61
C TRP A 102 1.57 3.50 12.56
N LYS A 103 1.08 4.60 13.15
CA LYS A 103 -0.11 4.58 14.01
C LYS A 103 -1.37 4.16 13.27
N GLU A 104 -1.55 4.62 12.04
CA GLU A 104 -2.70 4.24 11.24
C GLU A 104 -2.64 2.76 10.87
N LEU A 105 -1.48 2.27 10.41
CA LEU A 105 -1.24 0.86 10.12
C LEU A 105 -1.52 -0.03 11.34
N ALA A 106 -1.07 0.38 12.53
CA ALA A 106 -1.35 -0.32 13.78
C ALA A 106 -2.86 -0.31 14.12
N THR A 107 -3.53 0.83 13.92
CA THR A 107 -4.99 0.95 14.15
C THR A 107 -5.77 0.03 13.23
N MET A 108 -5.47 0.04 11.92
CA MET A 108 -6.11 -0.83 10.93
C MET A 108 -5.83 -2.31 11.21
N THR A 109 -4.59 -2.66 11.59
CA THR A 109 -4.24 -4.04 11.95
C THR A 109 -4.99 -4.51 13.18
N ASN A 110 -5.08 -3.68 14.22
CA ASN A 110 -5.83 -4.01 15.44
C ASN A 110 -7.33 -4.18 15.18
N TYR A 111 -7.90 -3.40 14.26
CA TYR A 111 -9.32 -3.51 13.90
C TYR A 111 -9.64 -4.85 13.23
N GLU A 112 -8.71 -5.37 12.41
CA GLU A 112 -8.86 -6.64 11.68
C GLU A 112 -8.23 -7.83 12.42
N ALA A 113 -7.75 -7.65 13.65
CA ALA A 113 -6.91 -8.62 14.35
C ALA A 113 -7.58 -9.99 14.53
N GLU A 114 -8.89 -10.04 14.72
CA GLU A 114 -9.64 -11.30 14.90
C GLU A 114 -9.66 -12.16 13.63
N ASP A 115 -9.58 -11.54 12.45
CA ASP A 115 -9.71 -12.20 11.16
C ASP A 115 -8.37 -12.39 10.44
N LEU A 116 -7.28 -11.78 10.94
CA LEU A 116 -5.96 -11.90 10.35
C LEU A 116 -5.28 -13.24 10.65
N PRO A 117 -4.50 -13.80 9.71
CA PRO A 117 -3.65 -14.96 10.00
C PRO A 117 -2.72 -14.67 11.19
N LEU A 118 -2.69 -15.58 12.18
CA LEU A 118 -1.98 -15.37 13.43
C LEU A 118 -0.49 -15.04 13.25
N GLU A 119 0.16 -15.68 12.27
CA GLU A 119 1.57 -15.43 11.95
C GLU A 119 1.79 -13.97 11.52
N ILE A 120 1.01 -13.50 10.55
CA ILE A 120 1.09 -12.12 10.05
C ILE A 120 0.72 -11.12 11.15
N LEU A 121 -0.32 -11.40 11.93
CA LEU A 121 -0.69 -10.54 13.06
C LEU A 121 0.47 -10.46 14.07
N SER A 122 1.09 -11.60 14.40
CA SER A 122 2.20 -11.65 15.35
C SER A 122 3.41 -10.85 14.86
N ASP A 123 3.74 -10.97 13.57
CA ASP A 123 4.84 -10.22 12.95
C ASP A 123 4.58 -8.71 12.93
N LEU A 124 3.38 -8.30 12.52
CA LEU A 124 2.98 -6.89 12.51
C LEU A 124 3.01 -6.28 13.91
N MET A 125 2.48 -6.99 14.90
CA MET A 125 2.49 -6.54 16.29
C MET A 125 3.92 -6.43 16.82
N GLY A 126 4.80 -7.37 16.49
CA GLY A 126 6.23 -7.31 16.81
C GLY A 126 6.90 -6.06 16.23
N GLU A 127 6.64 -5.75 14.97
CA GLU A 127 7.14 -4.53 14.32
C GLU A 127 6.62 -3.27 15.03
N PHE A 128 5.32 -3.19 15.34
CA PHE A 128 4.73 -2.02 16.02
C PHE A 128 5.29 -1.83 17.43
N THR A 129 5.48 -2.90 18.21
CA THR A 129 6.07 -2.84 19.55
C THR A 129 7.54 -2.43 19.49
N SER A 130 8.33 -3.00 18.59
CA SER A 130 9.76 -2.66 18.45
C SER A 130 9.97 -1.17 18.17
N ARG A 131 9.02 -0.55 17.44
CA ARG A 131 9.01 0.87 17.06
C ARG A 131 8.30 1.77 18.08
N LYS A 132 7.82 1.23 19.20
CA LYS A 132 7.09 1.95 20.26
C LYS A 132 5.85 2.68 19.73
N ILE A 133 5.16 2.05 18.79
CA ILE A 133 3.88 2.55 18.23
C ILE A 133 2.72 2.15 19.15
N ILE A 134 2.80 0.93 19.69
CA ILE A 134 1.93 0.33 20.70
C ILE A 134 2.74 -0.08 21.93
#